data_AF-A0A348S1S5-F1
#
_entry.id   AF-A0A348S1S5-F1
#
_cell.length_a   1.000
_cell.length_b   1.000
_cell.length_c   1.000
_cell.angle_alpha   90.00
_cell.angle_beta   90.00
_cell.angle_gamma   90.00
#
_symmetry.space_group_name_H-M   'P 1'
#
loop_
_entity.id
_entity.type
_entity.pdbx_description
1 polymer ?
#
loop_
_entity_poly.entity_id
_entity_poly.type
_entity_poly.pdbx_seq_one_letter_code
_entity_poly.pdbx_strand_id
1 'polypeptide(L)'
;MSLYRSTYQHWKGKHQGIWYRRYAIAANGIQSAWSSKWTRNMVMAAWILSVVQAALLFGIGQLLVKDSVIYSLVEQLQPQLQVFANGLMSWIVAHPEISVRSIYSFLFYFFSGWMSTLSLIIIALIIPSLISRDLSSKAIIIYSSKAVSRFDYFLGKFFSVFGVLCIAWLFPVCSAWLLGGLLAPDWSFVWHSRMALFKSAAYIIFAASFLSIIAMGISAVSVKEKSATVIWVVLWILGNVLSRIGAKTESWIQHLSFNYNLEQLSLKLFQPKNELSLLQDNVPVVGNLLRGLPVDRFPMFQSPQFAGAMMTCGIMITLAIIILNWKVRPE
;
A
#
# COMPACT_ATOMS: atom_id res chain seq x y z
N MET A 1 -17.36 42.54 10.17
CA MET A 1 -18.62 41.92 9.73
C MET A 1 -19.38 41.50 11.00
N SER A 2 -20.49 42.15 11.32
CA SER A 2 -21.19 41.99 12.61
C SER A 2 -22.00 40.69 12.65
N LEU A 3 -21.81 39.90 13.70
CA LEU A 3 -22.44 38.59 13.93
C LEU A 3 -23.91 38.67 14.43
N TYR A 4 -24.62 39.77 14.18
CA TYR A 4 -25.82 40.10 14.97
C TYR A 4 -27.18 39.58 14.46
N ARG A 5 -27.26 38.82 13.36
CA ARG A 5 -28.52 38.20 12.90
C ARG A 5 -28.29 36.89 12.15
N SER A 6 -28.02 35.81 12.86
CA SER A 6 -28.35 34.47 12.36
C SER A 6 -29.61 33.98 13.04
N THR A 7 -30.76 34.47 12.60
CA THR A 7 -32.05 33.83 12.91
C THR A 7 -31.98 32.38 12.43
N TYR A 8 -32.42 31.44 13.27
CA TYR A 8 -32.44 30.01 12.95
C TYR A 8 -33.24 29.78 11.66
N GLN A 9 -32.55 29.55 10.54
CA GLN A 9 -33.22 29.15 9.29
C GLN A 9 -33.59 27.68 9.40
N HIS A 10 -34.90 27.41 9.38
CA HIS A 10 -35.40 26.05 9.31
C HIS A 10 -34.90 25.40 8.01
N TRP A 11 -34.25 24.25 8.13
CA TRP A 11 -33.66 23.54 7.00
C TRP A 11 -34.78 23.07 6.04
N LYS A 12 -34.84 23.64 4.84
CA LYS A 12 -35.83 23.30 3.79
C LYS A 12 -35.35 22.24 2.79
N GLY A 13 -34.17 21.66 3.00
CA GLY A 13 -33.60 20.67 2.08
C GLY A 13 -34.16 19.26 2.29
N LYS A 14 -34.09 18.41 1.25
CA LYS A 14 -34.43 16.98 1.38
C LYS A 14 -33.48 16.28 2.35
N HIS A 15 -34.02 15.42 3.21
CA HIS A 15 -33.20 14.59 4.09
C HIS A 15 -32.34 13.62 3.27
N GLN A 16 -31.03 13.79 3.33
CA GLN A 16 -30.06 12.90 2.73
C GLN A 16 -29.82 11.67 3.64
N GLY A 17 -29.61 10.50 3.04
CA GLY A 17 -29.42 9.24 3.75
C GLY A 17 -28.12 9.16 4.57
N ILE A 18 -27.97 8.09 5.35
CA ILE A 18 -26.84 7.86 6.26
C ILE A 18 -25.50 7.82 5.50
N TRP A 19 -25.47 7.20 4.32
CA TRP A 19 -24.28 7.10 3.49
C TRP A 19 -23.76 8.46 2.99
N TYR A 20 -24.66 9.42 2.73
CA TYR A 20 -24.26 10.76 2.32
C TYR A 20 -23.47 11.48 3.44
N ARG A 21 -23.85 11.26 4.70
CA ARG A 21 -23.13 11.84 5.86
C ARG A 21 -21.70 11.29 5.94
N ARG A 22 -21.55 9.96 5.81
CA ARG A 22 -20.24 9.28 5.82
C ARG A 22 -19.36 9.74 4.65
N TYR A 23 -19.96 9.82 3.45
CA TYR A 23 -19.28 10.32 2.26
C TYR A 23 -18.84 11.78 2.41
N ALA A 24 -19.69 12.67 2.94
CA ALA A 24 -19.35 14.07 3.14
C ALA A 24 -18.16 14.24 4.11
N ILE A 25 -18.10 13.45 5.18
CA ILE A 25 -16.96 13.45 6.11
C ILE A 25 -15.70 12.94 5.41
N ALA A 26 -15.80 11.83 4.68
CA ALA A 26 -14.69 11.25 3.94
C ALA A 26 -14.14 12.20 2.87
N ALA A 27 -15.02 12.80 2.06
CA ALA A 27 -14.69 13.74 1.00
C ALA A 27 -13.99 14.99 1.56
N ASN A 28 -14.49 15.57 2.65
CA ASN A 28 -13.83 16.69 3.33
C ASN A 28 -12.44 16.29 3.86
N GLY A 29 -12.29 15.07 4.39
CA GLY A 29 -10.98 14.58 4.84
C GLY A 29 -9.98 14.39 3.68
N ILE A 30 -10.43 13.83 2.56
CA ILE A 30 -9.61 13.70 1.34
C ILE A 30 -9.24 15.08 0.79
N GLN A 31 -10.19 16.01 0.72
CA GLN A 31 -9.94 17.38 0.26
C GLN A 31 -8.96 18.11 1.19
N SER A 32 -9.08 17.93 2.51
CA SER A 32 -8.12 18.47 3.47
C SER A 32 -6.72 17.89 3.25
N ALA A 33 -6.61 16.58 3.00
CA ALA A 33 -5.33 15.94 2.67
C ALA A 33 -4.75 16.49 1.35
N TRP A 34 -5.60 16.75 0.35
CA TRP A 34 -5.21 17.25 -0.97
C TRP A 34 -4.79 18.72 -0.98
N SER A 35 -5.20 19.49 0.04
CA SER A 35 -4.79 20.90 0.17
C SER A 35 -3.28 21.04 0.43
N SER A 36 -2.65 20.00 1.00
CA SER A 36 -1.21 19.94 1.18
C SER A 36 -0.48 19.63 -0.13
N LYS A 37 0.41 20.55 -0.55
CA LYS A 37 1.28 20.36 -1.72
C LYS A 37 2.14 19.10 -1.58
N TRP A 38 2.62 18.80 -0.38
CA TRP A 38 3.45 17.62 -0.11
C TRP A 38 2.69 16.32 -0.31
N THR A 39 1.45 16.24 0.18
CA THR A 39 0.59 15.06 -0.04
C THR A 39 0.35 14.85 -1.53
N ARG A 40 0.01 15.92 -2.27
CA ARG A 40 -0.17 15.85 -3.72
C ARG A 40 1.10 15.40 -4.44
N ASN A 41 2.26 15.91 -4.05
CA ASN A 41 3.55 15.50 -4.64
C ASN A 41 3.87 14.01 -4.38
N MET A 42 3.58 13.51 -3.17
CA MET A 42 3.78 12.08 -2.85
C MET A 42 2.81 11.19 -3.63
N VAL A 43 1.55 11.61 -3.80
CA VAL A 43 0.59 10.90 -4.67
C VAL A 43 1.08 10.91 -6.13
N MET A 44 1.53 12.04 -6.65
CA MET A 44 2.11 12.12 -8.00
C MET A 44 3.33 11.21 -8.15
N ALA A 45 4.21 11.15 -7.15
CA ALA A 45 5.35 10.23 -7.16
C ALA A 45 4.90 8.76 -7.24
N ALA A 46 3.81 8.40 -6.55
CA ALA A 46 3.26 7.05 -6.64
C ALA A 46 2.73 6.72 -8.05
N TRP A 47 2.07 7.68 -8.70
CA TRP A 47 1.63 7.54 -10.10
C TRP A 47 2.80 7.49 -11.09
N ILE A 48 3.87 8.25 -10.87
CA ILE A 48 5.10 8.16 -11.69
C ILE A 48 5.70 6.75 -11.58
N LEU A 49 5.82 6.22 -10.36
CA LEU A 49 6.31 4.85 -10.17
C LEU A 49 5.39 3.80 -10.82
N SER A 50 4.07 4.05 -10.89
CA SER A 50 3.15 3.20 -11.67
C SER A 50 3.44 3.21 -13.16
N VAL A 51 3.75 4.37 -13.73
CA VAL A 51 4.19 4.47 -15.13
C VAL A 51 5.50 3.73 -15.34
N VAL A 52 6.47 3.87 -14.43
CA VAL A 52 7.73 3.11 -14.47
C VAL A 52 7.45 1.60 -14.42
N GLN A 53 6.57 1.16 -13.53
CA GLN A 53 6.17 -0.24 -13.45
C GLN A 53 5.51 -0.73 -14.75
N ALA A 54 4.60 0.05 -15.34
CA ALA A 54 3.99 -0.28 -16.63
C ALA A 54 5.03 -0.38 -17.75
N ALA A 55 6.03 0.52 -17.76
CA ALA A 55 7.14 0.48 -18.71
C ALA A 55 8.00 -0.77 -18.56
N LEU A 56 8.24 -1.25 -17.32
CA LEU A 56 8.94 -2.52 -17.08
C LEU A 56 8.15 -3.72 -17.62
N LEU A 57 6.83 -3.74 -17.40
CA LEU A 57 5.95 -4.80 -17.92
C LEU A 57 5.90 -4.79 -19.45
N PHE A 58 5.78 -3.60 -20.05
CA PHE A 58 5.89 -3.40 -21.49
C PHE A 58 7.22 -3.92 -22.00
N GLY A 59 8.33 -3.60 -21.32
CA GLY A 59 9.66 -4.06 -21.68
C GLY A 59 9.75 -5.58 -21.79
N ILE A 60 9.17 -6.30 -20.82
CA ILE A 60 9.10 -7.77 -20.85
C ILE A 60 8.28 -8.28 -22.03
N GLY A 61 7.14 -7.65 -22.32
CA GLY A 61 6.32 -8.03 -23.48
C GLY A 61 7.06 -7.83 -24.80
N GLN A 62 7.76 -6.69 -24.95
CA GLN A 62 8.49 -6.37 -26.18
C GLN A 62 9.69 -7.28 -26.45
N LEU A 63 10.23 -7.95 -25.44
CA LEU A 63 11.25 -8.99 -25.68
C LEU A 63 10.78 -10.06 -26.66
N LEU A 64 9.47 -10.31 -26.78
CA LEU A 64 8.92 -11.35 -27.67
C LEU A 64 8.73 -10.86 -29.11
N VAL A 65 8.81 -9.55 -29.34
CA VAL A 65 8.61 -8.93 -30.64
C VAL A 65 9.97 -8.69 -31.30
N LYS A 66 10.29 -9.49 -32.32
CA LYS A 66 11.60 -9.48 -33.00
C LYS A 66 11.96 -8.13 -33.63
N ASP A 67 10.96 -7.40 -34.12
CA ASP A 67 11.17 -6.08 -34.75
C ASP A 67 11.21 -4.93 -33.72
N SER A 68 11.16 -5.22 -32.43
CA SER A 68 11.14 -4.18 -31.40
C SER A 68 12.54 -3.58 -31.16
N VAL A 69 12.55 -2.29 -30.81
CA VAL A 69 13.77 -1.59 -30.38
C VAL A 69 14.39 -2.26 -29.14
N ILE A 70 13.58 -2.88 -28.29
CA ILE A 70 14.06 -3.56 -27.08
C ILE A 70 14.79 -4.85 -27.45
N TYR A 71 14.29 -5.60 -28.43
CA TYR A 71 14.96 -6.79 -28.94
C TYR A 71 16.34 -6.45 -29.53
N SER A 72 16.44 -5.40 -30.34
CA SER A 72 17.74 -4.96 -30.90
C SER A 72 18.70 -4.38 -29.85
N LEU A 73 18.19 -3.75 -28.78
CA LEU A 73 19.01 -3.35 -27.64
C LEU A 73 19.61 -4.57 -26.93
N VAL A 74 18.86 -5.66 -26.79
CA VAL A 74 19.37 -6.91 -26.20
C VAL A 74 20.53 -7.45 -27.04
N GLU A 75 20.43 -7.43 -28.36
CA GLU A 75 21.51 -7.86 -29.28
C GLU A 75 22.80 -7.03 -29.17
N GLN A 76 22.75 -5.86 -28.53
CA GLN A 76 23.93 -5.02 -28.28
C GLN A 76 24.49 -5.15 -26.85
N LEU A 77 23.81 -5.89 -25.97
CA LEU A 77 24.27 -6.11 -24.59
C LEU A 77 25.50 -7.02 -24.52
N GLN A 78 26.14 -7.03 -23.35
CA GLN A 78 27.21 -7.98 -23.05
C GLN A 78 26.75 -9.43 -23.23
N PRO A 79 27.64 -10.36 -23.65
CA PRO A 79 27.27 -11.76 -23.95
C PRO A 79 26.51 -12.47 -22.82
N GLN A 80 26.86 -12.18 -21.56
CA GLN A 80 26.17 -12.77 -20.40
C GLN A 80 24.70 -12.33 -20.29
N LEU A 81 24.43 -11.05 -20.53
CA LEU A 81 23.07 -10.49 -20.48
C LEU A 81 22.23 -10.95 -21.68
N GLN A 82 22.85 -11.13 -22.84
CA GLN A 82 22.20 -11.71 -24.02
C GLN A 82 21.74 -13.14 -23.75
N VAL A 83 22.62 -13.99 -23.22
CA VAL A 83 22.30 -15.38 -22.88
C VAL A 83 21.16 -15.44 -21.86
N PHE A 84 21.16 -14.54 -20.88
CA PHE A 84 20.07 -14.40 -19.92
C PHE A 84 18.75 -13.99 -20.58
N ALA A 85 18.75 -12.92 -21.38
CA ALA A 85 17.55 -12.43 -22.05
C ALA A 85 16.97 -13.49 -23.00
N ASN A 86 17.81 -14.16 -23.78
CA ASN A 86 17.41 -15.24 -24.67
C ASN A 86 16.84 -16.45 -23.90
N GLY A 87 17.40 -16.77 -22.73
CA GLY A 87 16.86 -17.80 -21.83
C GLY A 87 15.49 -17.44 -21.24
N LEU A 88 15.28 -16.17 -20.89
CA LEU A 88 13.95 -15.69 -20.47
C LEU A 88 12.95 -15.72 -21.62
N MET A 89 13.36 -15.28 -22.82
CA MET A 89 12.50 -15.29 -24.00
C MET A 89 12.05 -16.71 -24.36
N SER A 90 12.98 -17.67 -24.40
CA SER A 90 12.65 -19.07 -24.72
C SER A 90 11.67 -19.66 -23.69
N TRP A 91 11.84 -19.34 -22.41
CA TRP A 91 10.92 -19.79 -21.36
C TRP A 91 9.55 -19.11 -21.42
N ILE A 92 9.49 -17.81 -21.74
CA ILE A 92 8.20 -17.11 -21.91
C ILE A 92 7.43 -17.68 -23.10
N VAL A 93 8.11 -18.01 -24.20
CA VAL A 93 7.49 -18.65 -25.37
C VAL A 93 7.05 -20.08 -25.07
N ALA A 94 7.87 -20.87 -24.37
CA ALA A 94 7.58 -22.28 -24.08
C ALA A 94 6.46 -22.45 -23.03
N HIS A 95 6.43 -21.60 -22.01
CA HIS A 95 5.51 -21.70 -20.88
C HIS A 95 4.90 -20.35 -20.48
N PRO A 96 4.13 -19.69 -21.37
CA PRO A 96 3.65 -18.33 -21.16
C PRO A 96 2.77 -18.16 -19.91
N GLU A 97 2.08 -19.22 -19.46
CA GLU A 97 1.28 -19.17 -18.23
C GLU A 97 2.13 -19.04 -16.98
N ILE A 98 3.16 -19.89 -16.85
CA ILE A 98 4.01 -19.95 -15.65
C ILE A 98 4.97 -18.76 -15.65
N SER A 99 5.62 -18.48 -16.78
CA SER A 99 6.65 -17.45 -16.91
C SER A 99 6.11 -16.06 -16.62
N VAL A 100 4.99 -15.68 -17.25
CA VAL A 100 4.36 -14.37 -17.05
C VAL A 100 3.86 -14.23 -15.62
N ARG A 101 3.20 -15.26 -15.08
CA ARG A 101 2.71 -15.24 -13.70
C ARG A 101 3.84 -15.02 -12.70
N SER A 102 4.96 -15.73 -12.83
CA SER A 102 6.08 -15.65 -11.89
C SER A 102 6.82 -14.32 -11.98
N ILE A 103 7.16 -13.87 -13.19
CA ILE A 103 7.84 -12.59 -13.41
C ILE A 103 6.98 -11.43 -12.90
N TYR A 104 5.68 -11.42 -13.22
CA TYR A 104 4.77 -10.36 -12.78
C TYR A 104 4.58 -10.42 -11.25
N SER A 105 4.39 -11.61 -10.66
CA SER A 105 4.28 -11.74 -9.20
C SER A 105 5.51 -11.17 -8.49
N PHE A 106 6.71 -11.41 -9.04
CA PHE A 106 7.95 -10.86 -8.50
C PHE A 106 8.02 -9.33 -8.62
N LEU A 107 7.72 -8.77 -9.79
CA LEU A 107 7.72 -7.33 -9.99
C LEU A 107 6.67 -6.62 -9.12
N PHE A 108 5.46 -7.15 -9.06
CA PHE A 108 4.38 -6.59 -8.24
C PHE A 108 4.67 -6.72 -6.73
N TYR A 109 5.44 -7.71 -6.29
CA TYR A 109 5.94 -7.79 -4.91
C TYR A 109 6.82 -6.59 -4.56
N PHE A 110 7.85 -6.30 -5.37
CA PHE A 110 8.72 -5.13 -5.13
C PHE A 110 7.95 -3.82 -5.23
N PHE A 111 7.14 -3.69 -6.26
CA PHE A 111 6.34 -2.49 -6.49
C PHE A 111 5.39 -2.21 -5.31
N SER A 112 4.70 -3.25 -4.81
CA SER A 112 3.83 -3.12 -3.64
C SER A 112 4.61 -2.79 -2.36
N GLY A 113 5.82 -3.31 -2.20
CA GLY A 113 6.70 -2.97 -1.07
C GLY A 113 7.18 -1.52 -1.08
N TRP A 114 7.55 -0.99 -2.25
CA TRP A 114 7.94 0.41 -2.40
C TRP A 114 6.76 1.35 -2.11
N MET A 115 5.59 1.00 -2.63
CA MET A 115 4.36 1.75 -2.36
C MET A 115 3.93 1.69 -0.89
N SER A 116 4.15 0.57 -0.21
CA SER A 116 3.92 0.46 1.24
C SER A 116 4.73 1.50 2.00
N THR A 117 6.01 1.69 1.65
CA THR A 117 6.86 2.70 2.29
C THR A 117 6.34 4.12 2.02
N LEU A 118 5.94 4.42 0.78
CA LEU A 118 5.32 5.70 0.44
C LEU A 118 4.03 5.95 1.21
N SER A 119 3.22 4.91 1.45
CA SER A 119 1.99 5.01 2.23
C SER A 119 2.24 5.51 3.65
N LEU A 120 3.34 5.09 4.29
CA LEU A 120 3.71 5.53 5.65
C LEU A 120 4.08 7.01 5.69
N ILE A 121 4.74 7.51 4.64
CA ILE A 121 5.07 8.92 4.48
C ILE A 121 3.79 9.74 4.26
N ILE A 122 2.89 9.27 3.39
CA ILE A 122 1.61 9.93 3.13
C ILE A 122 0.79 10.03 4.42
N ILE A 123 0.73 8.95 5.22
CA ILE A 123 0.04 8.98 6.51
C ILE A 123 0.64 10.03 7.45
N ALA A 124 1.97 10.14 7.52
CA ALA A 124 2.64 11.14 8.35
C ALA A 124 2.22 12.58 7.99
N LEU A 125 1.98 12.84 6.70
CA LEU A 125 1.55 14.14 6.18
C LEU A 125 0.06 14.44 6.45
N ILE A 126 -0.80 13.43 6.44
CA ILE A 126 -2.25 13.63 6.61
C ILE A 126 -2.71 13.52 8.06
N ILE A 127 -1.97 12.80 8.93
CA ILE A 127 -2.31 12.59 10.35
C ILE A 127 -2.71 13.86 11.12
N PRO A 128 -2.03 15.02 10.93
CA PRO A 128 -2.42 16.27 11.58
C PRO A 128 -3.84 16.71 11.26
N SER A 129 -4.32 16.41 10.05
CA SER A 129 -5.65 16.82 9.57
C SER A 129 -6.77 15.84 9.93
N LEU A 130 -6.45 14.76 10.67
CA LEU A 130 -7.40 13.72 11.04
C LEU A 130 -8.23 14.08 12.28
N ILE A 131 -8.05 13.37 13.38
CA ILE A 131 -8.86 13.49 14.60
C ILE A 131 -8.22 14.51 15.55
N SER A 132 -6.89 14.63 15.57
CA SER A 132 -6.15 15.58 16.39
C SER A 132 -6.59 17.03 16.16
N ARG A 133 -6.86 17.43 14.91
CA ARG A 133 -7.44 18.75 14.57
C ARG A 133 -8.87 18.93 15.06
N ASP A 134 -9.69 17.89 15.00
CA ASP A 134 -11.07 17.96 15.48
C ASP A 134 -11.14 18.01 17.02
N LEU A 135 -10.17 17.37 17.70
CA LEU A 135 -9.96 17.46 19.14
C LEU A 135 -9.44 18.84 19.54
N SER A 136 -8.43 19.37 18.84
CA SER A 136 -7.83 20.67 19.15
C SER A 136 -8.84 21.83 19.04
N SER A 137 -9.75 21.74 18.06
CA SER A 137 -10.78 22.74 17.79
C SER A 137 -12.11 22.50 18.50
N LYS A 138 -12.22 21.43 19.31
CA LYS A 138 -13.47 20.98 19.94
C LYS A 138 -14.62 20.73 18.95
N ALA A 139 -14.31 20.47 17.68
CA ALA A 139 -15.29 20.21 16.63
C ALA A 139 -16.10 18.93 16.89
N ILE A 140 -15.56 17.98 17.67
CA ILE A 140 -16.27 16.75 18.08
C ILE A 140 -17.59 17.05 18.80
N ILE A 141 -17.68 18.14 19.58
CA ILE A 141 -18.93 18.56 20.26
C ILE A 141 -19.98 19.02 19.24
N ILE A 142 -19.54 19.67 18.17
CA ILE A 142 -20.42 20.11 17.08
C ILE A 142 -20.91 18.92 16.26
N TYR A 143 -20.06 17.90 16.06
CA TYR A 143 -20.46 16.68 15.36
C TYR A 143 -21.45 15.85 16.19
N SER A 144 -21.25 15.75 17.51
CA SER A 144 -22.14 15.02 18.40
C SER A 144 -23.48 15.72 18.65
N SER A 145 -23.53 17.05 18.55
CA SER A 145 -24.78 17.82 18.63
C SER A 145 -25.59 17.80 17.33
N LYS A 146 -24.96 17.49 16.19
CA LYS A 146 -25.66 17.14 14.95
C LYS A 146 -26.10 15.67 14.99
N ALA A 147 -27.06 15.30 14.13
CA ALA A 147 -27.50 13.91 13.95
C ALA A 147 -26.43 13.04 13.24
N VAL A 148 -25.18 13.04 13.70
CA VAL A 148 -24.10 12.20 13.20
C VAL A 148 -23.74 11.22 14.31
N SER A 149 -23.93 9.92 14.06
CA SER A 149 -23.54 8.91 15.04
C SER A 149 -22.01 8.80 15.13
N ARG A 150 -21.50 8.30 16.26
CA ARG A 150 -20.06 8.05 16.44
C ARG A 150 -19.52 7.08 15.38
N PHE A 151 -20.32 6.09 15.02
CA PHE A 151 -19.98 5.13 13.98
C PHE A 151 -19.90 5.78 12.60
N ASP A 152 -20.79 6.72 12.28
CA ASP A 152 -20.73 7.47 11.02
C ASP A 152 -19.49 8.37 10.95
N TYR A 153 -19.11 8.99 12.07
CA TYR A 153 -17.87 9.77 12.16
C TYR A 153 -16.63 8.88 11.99
N PHE A 154 -16.59 7.74 12.70
CA PHE A 154 -15.51 6.77 12.58
C PHE A 154 -15.34 6.28 11.14
N LEU A 155 -16.42 5.81 10.50
CA LEU A 155 -16.37 5.37 9.11
C LEU A 155 -15.97 6.50 8.15
N GLY A 156 -16.50 7.71 8.33
CA GLY A 156 -16.12 8.85 7.50
C GLY A 156 -14.63 9.18 7.59
N LYS A 157 -14.05 9.20 8.80
CA LYS A 157 -12.61 9.43 8.98
C LYS A 157 -11.77 8.26 8.48
N PHE A 158 -12.23 7.02 8.67
CA PHE A 158 -11.59 5.83 8.10
C PHE A 158 -11.52 5.93 6.57
N PHE A 159 -12.65 6.19 5.91
CA PHE A 159 -12.71 6.34 4.45
C PHE A 159 -11.92 7.54 3.94
N SER A 160 -11.69 8.57 4.77
CA SER A 160 -10.79 9.66 4.38
C SER A 160 -9.34 9.20 4.22
N VAL A 161 -8.79 8.49 5.21
CA VAL A 161 -7.42 7.96 5.16
C VAL A 161 -7.31 6.86 4.13
N PHE A 162 -8.23 5.89 4.21
CA PHE A 162 -8.28 4.75 3.30
C PHE A 162 -8.43 5.20 1.85
N GLY A 163 -9.28 6.19 1.58
CA GLY A 163 -9.48 6.75 0.24
C GLY A 163 -8.22 7.42 -0.33
N VAL A 164 -7.50 8.20 0.48
CA VAL A 164 -6.19 8.76 0.08
C VAL A 164 -5.21 7.64 -0.24
N LEU A 165 -5.14 6.59 0.58
CA LEU A 165 -4.28 5.44 0.34
C LEU A 165 -4.70 4.67 -0.93
N CYS A 166 -6.00 4.52 -1.20
CA CYS A 166 -6.45 3.89 -2.45
C CYS A 166 -5.99 4.70 -3.68
N ILE A 167 -6.11 6.02 -3.66
CA ILE A 167 -5.68 6.90 -4.75
C ILE A 167 -4.15 6.87 -4.92
N ALA A 168 -3.41 6.72 -3.81
CA ALA A 168 -1.95 6.73 -3.82
C ALA A 168 -1.31 5.36 -4.02
N TRP A 169 -2.04 4.26 -3.81
CA TRP A 169 -1.46 2.93 -3.78
C TRP A 169 -2.24 1.93 -4.63
N LEU A 170 -3.53 1.72 -4.34
CA LEU A 170 -4.34 0.74 -5.05
C LEU A 170 -4.53 1.12 -6.53
N PHE A 171 -4.92 2.36 -6.80
CA PHE A 171 -5.16 2.82 -8.17
C PHE A 171 -3.89 2.84 -9.03
N PRO A 172 -2.73 3.34 -8.55
CA PRO A 172 -1.46 3.19 -9.26
C PRO A 172 -1.10 1.73 -9.57
N VAL A 173 -1.41 0.79 -8.69
CA VAL A 173 -1.15 -0.64 -8.93
C VAL A 173 -2.10 -1.22 -9.98
N CYS A 174 -3.39 -0.91 -9.89
CA CYS A 174 -4.36 -1.31 -10.90
C CYS A 174 -4.04 -0.69 -12.27
N SER A 175 -3.62 0.58 -12.30
CA SER A 175 -3.25 1.25 -13.55
C SER A 175 -1.98 0.68 -14.14
N ALA A 176 -0.96 0.35 -13.33
CA ALA A 176 0.26 -0.29 -13.81
C ALA A 176 -0.03 -1.65 -14.46
N TRP A 177 -0.89 -2.46 -13.83
CA TRP A 177 -1.33 -3.74 -14.37
C TRP A 177 -2.11 -3.57 -15.67
N LEU A 178 -3.07 -2.64 -15.70
CA LEU A 178 -3.90 -2.40 -16.88
C LEU A 178 -3.08 -1.86 -18.05
N LEU A 179 -2.23 -0.86 -17.82
CA LEU A 179 -1.36 -0.28 -18.84
C LEU A 179 -0.33 -1.29 -19.34
N GLY A 180 0.33 -2.03 -18.44
CA GLY A 180 1.28 -3.07 -18.83
C GLY A 180 0.62 -4.18 -19.66
N GLY A 181 -0.62 -4.52 -19.32
CA GLY A 181 -1.42 -5.49 -20.06
C GLY A 181 -1.90 -5.01 -21.43
N LEU A 182 -2.37 -3.76 -21.53
CA LEU A 182 -2.83 -3.15 -22.79
C LEU A 182 -1.70 -2.92 -23.79
N LEU A 183 -0.48 -2.71 -23.29
CA LEU A 183 0.72 -2.52 -24.11
C LEU A 183 1.44 -3.84 -24.43
N ALA A 184 0.98 -4.96 -23.88
CA ALA A 184 1.56 -6.28 -24.16
C ALA A 184 1.22 -6.72 -25.59
N PRO A 185 2.09 -7.53 -26.25
CA PRO A 185 1.83 -8.02 -27.61
C PRO A 185 0.58 -8.89 -27.72
N ASP A 186 0.29 -9.68 -26.68
CA ASP A 186 -0.84 -10.60 -26.65
C ASP A 186 -1.73 -10.36 -25.43
N TRP A 187 -3.05 -10.50 -25.63
CA TRP A 187 -4.03 -10.38 -24.54
C TRP A 187 -3.89 -11.47 -23.45
N SER A 188 -3.22 -12.58 -23.78
CA SER A 188 -2.91 -13.67 -22.84
C SER A 188 -2.10 -13.18 -21.63
N PHE A 189 -1.26 -12.15 -21.78
CA PHE A 189 -0.47 -11.56 -20.69
C PHE A 189 -1.35 -10.98 -19.59
N VAL A 190 -2.46 -10.32 -19.96
CA VAL A 190 -3.45 -9.79 -19.02
C VAL A 190 -4.07 -10.93 -18.22
N TRP A 191 -4.44 -12.00 -18.91
CA TRP A 191 -5.06 -13.17 -18.28
C TRP A 191 -4.09 -13.87 -17.32
N HIS A 192 -2.85 -14.12 -17.72
CA HIS A 192 -1.86 -14.83 -16.92
C HIS A 192 -1.36 -14.00 -15.72
N SER A 193 -1.32 -12.68 -15.85
CA SER A 193 -0.90 -11.77 -14.78
C SER A 193 -1.97 -11.44 -13.73
N ARG A 194 -3.24 -11.85 -13.93
CA ARG A 194 -4.35 -11.54 -13.01
C ARG A 194 -4.09 -11.93 -11.56
N MET A 195 -3.37 -13.04 -11.35
CA MET A 195 -3.02 -13.50 -10.01
C MET A 195 -2.08 -12.53 -9.29
N ALA A 196 -1.16 -11.89 -10.00
CA ALA A 196 -0.29 -10.86 -9.43
C ALA A 196 -1.12 -9.64 -8.97
N LEU A 197 -2.09 -9.21 -9.80
CA LEU A 197 -3.02 -8.14 -9.42
C LEU A 197 -3.83 -8.51 -8.18
N PHE A 198 -4.43 -9.70 -8.12
CA PHE A 198 -5.23 -10.11 -6.96
C PHE A 198 -4.39 -10.21 -5.68
N LYS A 199 -3.17 -10.77 -5.76
CA LYS A 199 -2.22 -10.80 -4.63
C LYS A 199 -1.89 -9.37 -4.16
N SER A 200 -1.58 -8.45 -5.08
CA SER A 200 -1.36 -7.04 -4.77
C SER A 200 -2.59 -6.37 -4.17
N ALA A 201 -3.77 -6.51 -4.77
CA ALA A 201 -4.99 -5.88 -4.30
C ALA A 201 -5.36 -6.37 -2.89
N ALA A 202 -5.26 -7.69 -2.64
CA ALA A 202 -5.49 -8.26 -1.31
C ALA A 202 -4.52 -7.69 -0.26
N TYR A 203 -3.22 -7.62 -0.59
CA TYR A 203 -2.22 -7.00 0.28
C TYR A 203 -2.54 -5.53 0.57
N ILE A 204 -2.82 -4.74 -0.46
CA ILE A 204 -3.03 -3.29 -0.37
C ILE A 204 -4.31 -2.97 0.39
N ILE A 205 -5.41 -3.67 0.10
CA ILE A 205 -6.69 -3.44 0.80
C ILE A 205 -6.52 -3.73 2.29
N PHE A 206 -5.84 -4.83 2.64
CA PHE A 206 -5.56 -5.14 4.04
C PHE A 206 -4.64 -4.09 4.67
N ALA A 207 -3.50 -3.81 4.03
CA ALA A 207 -2.49 -2.88 4.55
C ALA A 207 -3.06 -1.46 4.72
N ALA A 208 -3.78 -0.94 3.72
CA ALA A 208 -4.41 0.37 3.77
C ALA A 208 -5.49 0.43 4.86
N SER A 209 -6.31 -0.62 5.02
CA SER A 209 -7.32 -0.68 6.07
C SER A 209 -6.67 -0.68 7.46
N PHE A 210 -5.68 -1.55 7.65
CA PHE A 210 -4.92 -1.66 8.89
C PHE A 210 -4.24 -0.34 9.25
N LEU A 211 -3.46 0.24 8.34
CA LEU A 211 -2.76 1.50 8.56
C LEU A 211 -3.72 2.67 8.80
N SER A 212 -4.88 2.70 8.14
CA SER A 212 -5.92 3.72 8.38
C SER A 212 -6.44 3.68 9.81
N ILE A 213 -6.72 2.49 10.34
CA ILE A 213 -7.19 2.32 11.72
C ILE A 213 -6.11 2.73 12.72
N ILE A 214 -4.86 2.31 12.51
CA ILE A 214 -3.74 2.67 13.38
C ILE A 214 -3.48 4.19 13.35
N ALA A 215 -3.50 4.80 12.16
CA ALA A 215 -3.32 6.25 11.99
C ALA A 215 -4.41 7.05 12.73
N MET A 216 -5.67 6.60 12.66
CA MET A 216 -6.76 7.18 13.43
C MET A 216 -6.55 7.01 14.93
N GLY A 217 -6.18 5.80 15.39
CA GLY A 217 -5.87 5.54 16.79
C GLY A 217 -4.80 6.47 17.34
N ILE A 218 -3.69 6.63 16.62
CA ILE A 218 -2.59 7.54 16.99
C ILE A 218 -3.06 9.00 16.97
N SER A 219 -3.83 9.40 15.96
CA SER A 219 -4.38 10.75 15.87
C SER A 219 -5.30 11.09 17.05
N ALA A 220 -6.04 10.12 17.58
CA ALA A 220 -6.93 10.31 18.72
C ALA A 220 -6.20 10.44 20.08
N VAL A 221 -4.95 9.98 20.19
CA VAL A 221 -4.14 10.12 21.41
C VAL A 221 -3.67 11.57 21.61
N SER A 222 -3.42 12.30 20.52
CA SER A 222 -2.81 13.63 20.57
C SER A 222 -3.84 14.75 20.37
N VAL A 223 -3.93 15.66 21.35
CA VAL A 223 -4.72 16.90 21.22
C VAL A 223 -4.02 17.90 20.29
N LYS A 224 -2.68 17.87 20.21
CA LYS A 224 -1.90 18.75 19.32
C LYS A 224 -1.64 18.05 17.99
N GLU A 225 -1.94 18.75 16.89
CA GLU A 225 -1.79 18.24 15.52
C GLU A 225 -0.37 17.74 15.22
N LYS A 226 0.65 18.51 15.60
CA LYS A 226 2.07 18.18 15.37
C LYS A 226 2.54 16.96 16.17
N SER A 227 2.00 16.75 17.37
CA SER A 227 2.38 15.62 18.23
C SER A 227 1.96 14.29 17.63
N ALA A 228 0.81 14.24 16.94
CA ALA A 228 0.33 13.02 16.29
C ALA A 228 1.31 12.53 15.20
N THR A 229 1.86 13.44 14.38
CA THR A 229 2.87 13.10 13.38
C THR A 229 4.15 12.58 14.02
N VAL A 230 4.60 13.21 15.11
CA VAL A 230 5.81 12.76 15.82
C VAL A 230 5.61 11.33 16.35
N ILE A 231 4.47 11.04 16.98
CA ILE A 231 4.16 9.69 17.47
C ILE A 231 4.18 8.67 16.32
N TRP A 232 3.55 9.00 15.19
CA TRP A 232 3.56 8.12 14.01
C TRP A 232 4.98 7.82 13.50
N VAL A 233 5.80 8.86 13.32
CA VAL A 233 7.17 8.71 12.82
C VAL A 233 8.04 7.96 13.83
N VAL A 234 7.90 8.24 15.12
CA VAL A 234 8.62 7.52 16.18
C VAL A 234 8.23 6.05 16.19
N LEU A 235 6.94 5.71 16.15
CA LEU A 235 6.49 4.31 16.09
C LEU A 235 6.98 3.59 14.84
N TRP A 236 7.02 4.29 13.70
CA TRP A 236 7.57 3.74 12.47
C TRP A 236 9.07 3.44 12.58
N ILE A 237 9.87 4.41 13.03
CA ILE A 237 11.33 4.25 13.17
C ILE A 237 11.65 3.21 14.23
N LEU A 238 11.08 3.33 15.42
CA LEU A 238 11.30 2.38 16.51
C LEU A 238 10.84 0.98 16.13
N GLY A 239 9.71 0.83 15.44
CA GLY A 239 9.27 -0.46 14.92
C GLY A 239 10.33 -1.12 14.03
N ASN A 240 10.90 -0.38 13.08
CA ASN A 240 11.97 -0.93 12.23
C ASN A 240 13.26 -1.26 13.01
N VAL A 241 13.56 -0.53 14.08
CA VAL A 241 14.71 -0.86 14.96
C VAL A 241 14.41 -2.13 15.75
N LEU A 242 13.22 -2.24 16.35
CA LEU A 242 12.78 -3.39 17.12
C LEU A 242 12.73 -4.66 16.25
N SER A 243 12.31 -4.57 15.00
CA SER A 243 12.33 -5.73 14.10
C SER A 243 13.74 -6.23 13.82
N ARG A 244 14.71 -5.32 13.66
CA ARG A 244 16.13 -5.69 13.49
C ARG A 244 16.74 -6.29 14.76
N ILE A 245 16.32 -5.81 15.94
CA ILE A 245 16.76 -6.37 17.22
C ILE A 245 16.14 -7.75 17.43
N GLY A 246 14.83 -7.89 17.26
CA GLY A 246 14.10 -9.15 17.40
C GLY A 246 14.54 -10.23 16.40
N ALA A 247 15.13 -9.85 15.26
CA ALA A 247 15.76 -10.80 14.34
C ALA A 247 17.00 -11.48 14.95
N LYS A 248 17.64 -10.86 15.94
CA LYS A 248 18.85 -11.37 16.62
C LYS A 248 18.59 -11.92 18.01
N THR A 249 17.52 -11.47 18.66
CA THR A 249 17.17 -11.87 20.03
C THR A 249 15.97 -12.81 20.02
N GLU A 250 14.76 -12.25 20.00
CA GLU A 250 13.50 -12.98 20.15
C GLU A 250 12.52 -12.61 19.03
N SER A 251 11.91 -13.63 18.42
CA SER A 251 11.03 -13.48 17.25
C SER A 251 9.80 -12.62 17.53
N TRP A 252 9.23 -12.70 18.74
CA TRP A 252 8.03 -11.96 19.11
C TRP A 252 8.23 -10.42 19.09
N ILE A 253 9.46 -9.95 19.34
CA ILE A 253 9.78 -8.51 19.32
C ILE A 253 9.61 -7.94 17.92
N GLN A 254 9.84 -8.75 16.88
CA GLN A 254 9.71 -8.31 15.50
C GLN A 254 8.27 -7.90 15.17
N HIS A 255 7.29 -8.57 15.78
CA HIS A 255 5.88 -8.30 15.57
C HIS A 255 5.39 -6.99 16.19
N LEU A 256 6.18 -6.31 17.03
CA LEU A 256 5.85 -4.95 17.49
C LEU A 256 5.90 -3.92 16.34
N SER A 257 6.64 -4.25 15.27
CA SER A 257 6.71 -3.42 14.08
C SER A 257 5.54 -3.72 13.14
N PHE A 258 4.67 -2.73 12.96
CA PHE A 258 3.60 -2.84 11.96
C PHE A 258 4.15 -3.02 10.53
N ASN A 259 5.34 -2.48 10.24
CA ASN A 259 6.00 -2.64 8.94
C ASN A 259 6.42 -4.10 8.71
N TYR A 260 7.02 -4.72 9.73
CA TYR A 260 7.37 -6.14 9.69
C TYR A 260 6.14 -7.03 9.51
N ASN A 261 5.04 -6.77 10.23
CA ASN A 261 3.81 -7.56 10.08
C ASN A 261 3.23 -7.47 8.67
N LEU A 262 3.26 -6.28 8.05
CA LEU A 262 2.84 -6.11 6.65
C LEU A 262 3.79 -6.80 5.67
N GLU A 263 5.09 -6.85 5.96
CA GLU A 263 6.05 -7.62 5.18
C GLU A 263 5.77 -9.13 5.28
N GLN A 264 5.47 -9.66 6.46
CA GLN A 264 5.10 -11.08 6.60
C GLN A 264 3.84 -11.45 5.81
N LEU A 265 2.87 -10.54 5.74
CA LEU A 265 1.69 -10.70 4.89
C LEU A 265 2.06 -10.69 3.39
N SER A 266 2.91 -9.76 2.94
CA SER A 266 3.32 -9.69 1.54
C SER A 266 4.10 -10.95 1.14
N LEU A 267 5.01 -11.44 1.98
CA LEU A 267 5.74 -12.69 1.75
C LEU A 267 4.80 -13.89 1.62
N LYS A 268 3.76 -13.98 2.46
CA LYS A 268 2.77 -15.06 2.39
C LYS A 268 1.93 -15.01 1.11
N LEU A 269 1.55 -13.82 0.65
CA LEU A 269 0.70 -13.63 -0.53
C LEU A 269 1.48 -13.84 -1.84
N PHE A 270 2.68 -13.25 -1.95
CA PHE A 270 3.46 -13.29 -3.17
C PHE A 270 4.31 -14.55 -3.30
N GLN A 271 4.78 -15.12 -2.19
CA GLN A 271 5.66 -16.29 -2.14
C GLN A 271 6.86 -16.18 -3.09
N PRO A 272 7.65 -15.09 -3.01
CA PRO A 272 8.73 -14.83 -3.97
C PRO A 272 9.79 -15.94 -3.98
N LYS A 273 9.97 -16.70 -2.89
CA LYS A 273 10.82 -17.90 -2.87
C LYS A 273 10.38 -18.96 -3.86
N ASN A 274 9.08 -19.28 -3.89
CA ASN A 274 8.52 -20.29 -4.77
C ASN A 274 8.57 -19.84 -6.23
N GLU A 275 8.31 -18.55 -6.48
CA GLU A 275 8.43 -17.99 -7.82
C GLU A 275 9.89 -17.99 -8.31
N LEU A 276 10.87 -17.78 -7.41
CA LEU A 276 12.29 -17.86 -7.74
C LEU A 276 12.76 -19.29 -8.01
N SER A 277 12.32 -20.29 -7.24
CA SER A 277 12.67 -21.68 -7.51
C SER A 277 12.13 -22.13 -8.87
N LEU A 278 10.90 -21.74 -9.21
CA LEU A 278 10.33 -22.00 -10.54
C LEU A 278 11.17 -21.35 -11.66
N LEU A 279 11.64 -20.12 -11.45
CA LEU A 279 12.55 -19.45 -12.38
C LEU A 279 13.89 -20.19 -12.53
N GLN A 280 14.46 -20.68 -11.44
CA GLN A 280 15.74 -21.41 -11.44
C GLN A 280 15.64 -22.76 -12.16
N ASP A 281 14.54 -23.48 -11.96
CA ASP A 281 14.34 -24.81 -12.51
C ASP A 281 14.09 -24.78 -14.03
N ASN A 282 13.45 -23.73 -14.53
CA ASN A 282 13.06 -23.62 -15.93
C ASN A 282 14.00 -22.76 -16.79
N VAL A 283 14.82 -21.89 -16.17
CA VAL A 283 15.80 -21.04 -16.87
C VAL A 283 17.20 -21.35 -16.34
N PRO A 284 17.95 -22.28 -16.98
CA PRO A 284 19.25 -22.75 -16.48
C PRO A 284 20.28 -21.63 -16.25
N VAL A 285 20.21 -20.56 -17.04
CA VAL A 285 21.06 -19.37 -16.90
C VAL A 285 20.81 -18.66 -15.57
N VAL A 286 19.55 -18.55 -15.13
CA VAL A 286 19.17 -17.99 -13.83
C VAL A 286 19.70 -18.87 -12.71
N GLY A 287 19.54 -20.19 -12.84
CA GLY A 287 20.10 -21.15 -11.88
C GLY A 287 21.61 -20.98 -11.72
N ASN A 288 22.35 -20.87 -12.82
CA ASN A 288 23.81 -20.70 -12.79
C ASN A 288 24.27 -19.35 -12.19
N LEU A 289 23.55 -18.25 -12.49
CA LEU A 289 23.82 -16.93 -11.90
C LEU A 289 23.55 -16.88 -10.39
N LEU A 290 22.53 -17.61 -9.92
CA LEU A 290 22.10 -17.58 -8.53
C LEU A 290 22.82 -18.60 -7.64
N ARG A 291 23.43 -19.65 -8.18
CA ARG A 291 24.19 -20.67 -7.42
C ARG A 291 25.33 -20.10 -6.56
N GLY A 292 25.87 -18.94 -6.93
CA GLY A 292 26.92 -18.25 -6.15
C GLY A 292 26.40 -17.24 -5.12
N LEU A 293 25.11 -16.95 -5.10
CA LEU A 293 24.52 -15.96 -4.19
C LEU A 293 23.92 -16.65 -2.97
N PRO A 294 24.14 -16.13 -1.75
CA PRO A 294 23.50 -16.66 -0.55
C PRO A 294 22.02 -16.23 -0.51
N VAL A 295 21.19 -16.88 -1.34
CA VAL A 295 19.77 -16.57 -1.52
C VAL A 295 19.03 -16.57 -0.18
N ASP A 296 19.35 -17.49 0.73
CA ASP A 296 18.71 -17.58 2.06
C ASP A 296 18.99 -16.38 2.99
N ARG A 297 19.98 -15.53 2.67
CA ARG A 297 20.24 -14.31 3.45
C ARG A 297 19.28 -13.18 3.14
N PHE A 298 18.57 -13.22 2.00
CA PHE A 298 17.63 -12.15 1.68
C PHE A 298 16.31 -12.36 2.42
N PRO A 299 15.77 -11.33 3.10
CA PRO A 299 14.51 -11.43 3.85
C PRO A 299 13.34 -11.98 3.02
N MET A 300 13.33 -11.68 1.71
CA MET A 300 12.29 -12.15 0.80
C MET A 300 12.25 -13.67 0.59
N PHE A 301 13.33 -14.40 0.90
CA PHE A 301 13.39 -15.86 0.72
C PHE A 301 13.26 -16.64 2.04
N GLN A 302 12.93 -15.95 3.13
CA GLN A 302 12.66 -16.56 4.43
C GLN A 302 11.20 -17.02 4.53
N SER A 303 10.96 -18.02 5.37
CA SER A 303 9.60 -18.51 5.65
C SER A 303 8.80 -17.47 6.44
N PRO A 304 7.58 -17.11 5.99
CA PRO A 304 6.82 -16.05 6.64
C PRO A 304 6.25 -16.48 8.00
N GLN A 305 6.42 -15.65 9.02
CA GLN A 305 5.81 -15.78 10.36
C GLN A 305 4.38 -15.22 10.37
N PHE A 306 3.53 -15.78 9.49
CA PHE A 306 2.22 -15.22 9.18
C PHE A 306 1.25 -15.19 10.36
N ALA A 307 1.18 -16.27 11.14
CA ALA A 307 0.23 -16.37 12.25
C ALA A 307 0.51 -15.33 13.35
N GLY A 308 1.78 -15.16 13.74
CA GLY A 308 2.20 -14.13 14.69
C GLY A 308 1.89 -12.73 14.18
N ALA A 309 2.21 -12.45 12.93
CA ALA A 309 1.96 -11.14 12.31
C ALA A 309 0.46 -10.77 12.31
N MET A 310 -0.41 -11.71 11.91
CA MET A 310 -1.86 -11.48 11.88
C MET A 310 -2.46 -11.32 13.28
N MET A 311 -2.00 -12.11 14.25
CA MET A 311 -2.42 -11.99 15.64
C MET A 311 -2.06 -10.60 16.19
N THR A 312 -0.83 -10.15 15.99
CA THR A 312 -0.39 -8.83 16.46
C THR A 312 -1.09 -7.70 15.73
N CYS A 313 -1.32 -7.80 14.41
CA CYS A 313 -2.18 -6.84 13.69
C CYS A 313 -3.58 -6.76 14.30
N GLY A 314 -4.19 -7.88 14.66
CA GLY A 314 -5.50 -7.92 15.33
C GLY A 314 -5.48 -7.22 16.70
N ILE A 315 -4.43 -7.44 17.50
CA ILE A 315 -4.23 -6.75 18.79
C ILE A 315 -4.08 -5.24 18.57
N MET A 316 -3.25 -4.82 17.62
CA MET A 316 -3.03 -3.39 17.34
C MET A 316 -4.31 -2.69 16.85
N ILE A 317 -5.09 -3.35 15.97
CA ILE A 317 -6.40 -2.86 15.54
C ILE A 317 -7.34 -2.69 16.73
N THR A 318 -7.42 -3.71 17.59
CA THR A 318 -8.31 -3.71 18.76
C THR A 318 -7.93 -2.57 19.71
N LEU A 319 -6.65 -2.40 20.01
CA LEU A 319 -6.15 -1.30 20.84
C LEU A 319 -6.48 0.07 20.22
N ALA A 320 -6.27 0.25 18.91
CA ALA A 320 -6.59 1.50 18.23
C ALA A 320 -8.10 1.83 18.30
N ILE A 321 -8.97 0.83 18.13
CA ILE A 321 -10.43 1.00 18.23
C ILE A 321 -10.84 1.35 19.66
N ILE A 322 -10.25 0.71 20.68
CA ILE A 322 -10.51 1.03 22.10
C ILE A 322 -10.13 2.48 22.40
N ILE A 323 -8.94 2.91 21.98
CA ILE A 323 -8.45 4.28 22.16
C ILE A 323 -9.41 5.28 21.50
N LEU A 324 -9.84 5.01 20.27
CA LEU A 324 -10.80 5.85 19.55
C LEU A 324 -12.13 5.98 20.29
N ASN A 325 -12.69 4.87 20.76
CA ASN A 325 -13.95 4.86 21.49
C ASN A 325 -13.87 5.58 22.85
N TRP A 326 -12.69 5.59 23.47
CA TRP A 326 -12.49 6.26 24.75
C TRP A 326 -12.28 7.76 24.60
N LYS A 327 -11.45 8.19 23.63
CA LYS A 327 -11.07 9.60 23.45
C LYS A 327 -12.07 10.41 22.63
N VAL A 328 -12.87 9.79 21.77
CA VAL A 328 -13.92 10.47 20.99
C VAL A 328 -15.24 10.46 21.78
N ARG A 329 -15.24 11.12 22.95
CA ARG A 329 -16.44 11.36 23.76
C ARG A 329 -16.68 12.87 23.87
N PRO A 330 -17.93 13.36 23.69
CA PRO A 330 -18.26 14.71 24.10
C PRO A 330 -18.25 14.74 25.63
N GLU A 331 -17.33 15.52 26.20
CA GLU A 331 -17.41 15.96 27.60
C GLU A 331 -18.38 17.14 27.71
#